data_AF-A0AAP8G8E5-F1
#
_entry.id   AF-A0AAP8G8E5-F1
#
_cell.length_a   1.000
_cell.length_b   1.000
_cell.length_c   1.000
_cell.angle_alpha   90.00
_cell.angle_beta   90.00
_cell.angle_gamma   90.00
#
_symmetry.space_group_name_H-M   'P 1'
#
loop_
_entity.id
_entity.type
_entity.pdbx_description
1 polymer ?
#
loop_
_entity_poly.entity_id
_entity_poly.type
_entity_poly.pdbx_seq_one_letter_code
_entity_poly.pdbx_strand_id
1 'polypeptide(L)'
;MNALTPTLAIVAARLPSPPSSIDVLDDEVAGATPDWRGIAVPEHLMQRFARRSDAAPLAGRPIAGGQIHLLARRPGFGAVLLDAWDGARQRWRGWLVTPDTSYADACGLVVEERDAPVDPRAGLVLCDMPVTLAVTDLGACLGVFSQERLQAARWLELHGRANGATSAPGVIARVALPGDDYALTGTPLSSELGKDGRVAYRQLLRQGLQQLQIAPADATAPPVKVPMQAANSSRWLKLVTAVAASVMVVQSAWLFLPKEGAVVGNAEFRNGAPQGSGVESGMRTRVLFRAEATEAEIRTWLQREQLEIVAGPDTLGAFTVLSRNRQKVLPPPGPGNPLAVINP
;
A
#
# COMPACT_ATOMS: atom_id res chain seq x y z
N MET A 1 -6.81 -7.25 -10.94
CA MET A 1 -5.80 -8.05 -10.20
C MET A 1 -5.82 -7.60 -8.75
N ASN A 2 -6.52 -8.32 -7.87
CA ASN A 2 -6.47 -8.05 -6.43
C ASN A 2 -5.11 -8.53 -5.93
N ALA A 3 -4.19 -7.60 -5.70
CA ALA A 3 -2.91 -7.92 -5.09
C ALA A 3 -3.16 -8.62 -3.76
N LEU A 4 -2.50 -9.77 -3.57
CA LEU A 4 -2.50 -10.64 -2.41
C LEU A 4 -1.90 -9.90 -1.19
N THR A 5 -2.58 -8.86 -0.72
CA THR A 5 -2.31 -8.24 0.57
C THR A 5 -2.80 -9.23 1.63
N PRO A 6 -1.93 -9.79 2.49
CA PRO A 6 -2.41 -10.58 3.61
C PRO A 6 -3.35 -9.68 4.42
N THR A 7 -4.55 -10.16 4.70
CA THR A 7 -5.51 -9.40 5.50
C THR A 7 -4.93 -9.16 6.89
N LEU A 8 -5.40 -8.12 7.60
CA LEU A 8 -5.00 -7.90 8.99
C LEU A 8 -5.26 -9.13 9.87
N ALA A 9 -6.26 -9.96 9.52
CA ALA A 9 -6.50 -11.24 10.19
C ALA A 9 -5.36 -12.25 9.98
N ILE A 10 -4.81 -12.36 8.77
CA ILE A 10 -3.64 -13.20 8.48
C ILE A 10 -2.40 -12.69 9.23
N VAL A 11 -2.22 -11.37 9.33
CA VAL A 11 -1.12 -10.79 10.11
C VAL A 11 -1.32 -11.05 11.60
N ALA A 12 -2.53 -10.83 12.13
CA ALA A 12 -2.86 -11.08 13.53
C ALA A 12 -2.66 -12.55 13.91
N ALA A 13 -2.96 -13.50 13.01
CA ALA A 13 -2.71 -14.92 13.24
C ALA A 13 -1.22 -15.27 13.43
N ARG A 14 -0.29 -14.40 13.05
CA ARG A 14 1.15 -14.57 13.31
C ARG A 14 1.55 -14.12 14.72
N LEU A 15 0.71 -13.34 15.40
CA LEU A 15 0.97 -12.89 16.76
C LEU A 15 0.86 -14.06 17.75
N PRO A 16 1.68 -14.08 18.81
CA PRO A 16 1.45 -14.94 19.96
C PRO A 16 0.04 -14.68 20.51
N SER A 17 -0.90 -15.58 20.24
CA SER A 17 -2.12 -15.62 21.04
C SER A 17 -1.71 -16.05 22.46
N PRO A 18 -2.31 -15.50 23.53
CA PRO A 18 -2.25 -16.18 24.82
C PRO A 18 -2.69 -17.65 24.60
N PRO A 19 -2.21 -18.61 25.39
CA PRO A 19 -2.73 -19.97 25.29
C PRO A 19 -4.23 -19.92 25.61
N SER A 20 -5.05 -19.76 24.58
CA SER A 20 -6.43 -20.19 24.62
C SER A 20 -6.33 -21.68 24.84
N SER A 21 -6.87 -22.11 25.98
CA SER A 21 -7.07 -23.50 26.35
C SER A 21 -7.27 -24.34 25.10
N ILE A 22 -6.53 -25.44 25.02
CA ILE A 22 -6.72 -26.52 24.06
C ILE A 22 -8.21 -26.81 24.01
N ASP A 23 -8.88 -26.28 23.00
CA ASP A 23 -10.19 -26.67 22.54
C ASP A 23 -10.35 -26.04 21.15
N VAL A 24 -10.82 -26.87 20.21
CA VAL A 24 -11.13 -26.53 18.81
C VAL A 24 -9.95 -26.55 17.82
N LEU A 25 -9.33 -27.74 17.65
CA LEU A 25 -8.99 -28.27 16.31
C LEU A 25 -9.08 -29.81 16.35
N ASP A 26 -10.20 -30.32 16.86
CA ASP A 26 -10.62 -31.73 16.68
C ASP A 26 -11.95 -31.79 15.91
N ASP A 27 -12.27 -30.74 15.15
CA ASP A 27 -13.16 -30.92 14.00
C ASP A 27 -12.34 -31.68 12.96
N GLU A 28 -12.50 -33.01 12.96
CA GLU A 28 -12.27 -33.83 11.78
C GLU A 28 -12.80 -33.05 10.57
N VAL A 29 -11.89 -32.57 9.73
CA VAL A 29 -12.23 -32.08 8.41
C VAL A 29 -12.70 -33.32 7.63
N ALA A 30 -13.96 -33.69 7.83
CA ALA A 30 -14.65 -34.75 7.14
C ALA A 30 -14.93 -34.27 5.71
N GLY A 31 -13.88 -34.33 4.89
CA GLY A 31 -13.90 -34.03 3.47
C GLY A 31 -12.81 -34.83 2.80
N ALA A 32 -13.11 -35.38 1.62
CA ALA A 32 -12.09 -36.02 0.80
C ALA A 32 -10.94 -35.04 0.61
N THR A 33 -9.73 -35.43 1.04
CA THR A 33 -8.52 -34.66 0.79
C THR A 33 -8.44 -34.40 -0.70
N PRO A 34 -8.43 -33.12 -1.14
CA PRO A 34 -8.42 -32.83 -2.57
C PRO A 34 -7.20 -33.50 -3.21
N ASP A 35 -7.39 -34.13 -4.37
CA ASP A 35 -6.24 -34.68 -5.11
C ASP A 35 -5.51 -33.53 -5.81
N TRP A 36 -4.37 -33.15 -5.24
CA TRP A 36 -3.54 -32.07 -5.75
C TRP A 36 -2.61 -32.52 -6.88
N ARG A 37 -2.57 -33.83 -7.20
CA ARG A 37 -1.71 -34.39 -8.25
C ARG A 37 -2.22 -33.96 -9.62
N GLY A 38 -1.58 -32.97 -10.22
CA GLY A 38 -1.93 -32.43 -11.55
C GLY A 38 -2.38 -30.98 -11.55
N ILE A 39 -2.54 -30.34 -10.38
CA ILE A 39 -2.78 -28.89 -10.31
C ILE A 39 -1.45 -28.17 -10.53
N ALA A 40 -1.37 -27.42 -11.63
CA ALA A 40 -0.19 -26.60 -11.91
C ALA A 40 -0.01 -25.52 -10.84
N VAL A 41 1.17 -25.49 -10.22
CA VAL A 41 1.54 -24.44 -9.29
C VAL A 41 1.71 -23.13 -10.07
N PRO A 42 1.00 -22.04 -9.70
CA PRO A 42 1.17 -20.75 -10.35
C PRO A 42 2.63 -20.28 -10.39
N GLU A 43 3.04 -19.66 -11.50
CA GLU A 43 4.43 -19.26 -11.74
C GLU A 43 5.01 -18.38 -10.62
N HIS A 44 4.24 -17.42 -10.12
CA HIS A 44 4.68 -16.54 -9.03
C HIS A 44 4.99 -17.30 -7.72
N LEU A 45 4.35 -18.45 -7.47
CA LEU A 45 4.68 -19.32 -6.33
C LEU A 45 5.94 -20.14 -6.61
N MET A 46 6.12 -20.62 -7.83
CA MET A 46 7.36 -21.28 -8.26
C MET A 46 8.57 -20.35 -8.10
N GLN A 47 8.45 -19.09 -8.50
CA GLN A 47 9.49 -18.06 -8.31
C GLN A 47 9.78 -17.79 -6.82
N ARG A 48 8.78 -17.89 -5.94
CA ARG A 48 8.99 -17.79 -4.49
C ARG A 48 9.75 -19.00 -3.95
N PHE A 49 9.44 -20.20 -4.41
CA PHE A 49 10.18 -21.41 -4.02
C PHE A 49 11.62 -21.39 -4.51
N ALA A 50 11.87 -20.94 -5.75
CA ALA A 50 13.22 -20.77 -6.29
C ALA A 50 14.05 -19.82 -5.43
N ARG A 51 13.54 -18.60 -5.15
CA ARG A 51 14.25 -17.64 -4.29
C ARG A 51 14.54 -18.16 -2.88
N ARG A 52 13.61 -18.92 -2.30
CA ARG A 52 13.83 -19.58 -1.01
C ARG A 52 14.93 -20.65 -1.09
N SER A 53 14.95 -21.42 -2.17
CA SER A 53 16.01 -22.42 -2.43
C SER A 53 17.38 -21.74 -2.58
N ASP A 54 17.44 -20.63 -3.31
CA ASP A 54 18.67 -19.86 -3.54
C ASP A 54 19.22 -19.23 -2.25
N ALA A 55 18.34 -18.83 -1.32
CA ALA A 55 18.71 -18.30 -0.02
C ALA A 55 19.06 -19.39 1.02
N ALA A 56 18.70 -20.65 0.80
CA ALA A 56 18.90 -21.74 1.76
C ALA A 56 20.36 -21.90 2.26
N PRO A 57 21.41 -21.76 1.41
CA PRO A 57 22.80 -21.82 1.85
C PRO A 57 23.20 -20.74 2.86
N LEU A 58 22.42 -19.66 2.99
CA LEU A 58 22.70 -18.59 3.95
C LEU A 58 22.40 -19.01 5.40
N ALA A 59 21.51 -19.99 5.60
CA ALA A 59 20.91 -20.30 6.91
C ALA A 59 21.93 -20.54 8.03
N GLY A 60 23.10 -21.12 7.71
CA GLY A 60 24.17 -21.45 8.66
C GLY A 60 25.33 -20.45 8.73
N ARG A 61 25.20 -19.26 8.12
CA ARG A 61 26.28 -18.26 8.16
C ARG A 61 26.53 -17.75 9.58
N PRO A 62 27.79 -17.47 9.95
CA PRO A 62 28.10 -16.73 11.17
C PRO A 62 27.40 -15.37 11.19
N ILE A 63 26.84 -15.03 12.35
CA ILE A 63 26.04 -13.81 12.55
C ILE A 63 26.90 -12.57 12.35
N ALA A 64 26.44 -11.64 11.51
CA ALA A 64 27.11 -10.37 11.23
C ALA A 64 26.10 -9.27 10.85
N GLY A 65 26.56 -8.02 10.88
CA GLY A 65 25.78 -6.87 10.40
C GLY A 65 25.44 -6.99 8.91
N GLY A 66 24.30 -6.43 8.51
CA GLY A 66 23.73 -6.55 7.15
C GLY A 66 22.98 -7.86 6.91
N GLN A 67 22.99 -8.81 7.83
CA GLN A 67 22.25 -10.07 7.69
C GLN A 67 20.81 -9.93 8.18
N ILE A 68 19.89 -10.63 7.53
CA ILE A 68 18.48 -10.72 7.93
C ILE A 68 18.26 -12.07 8.61
N HIS A 69 17.88 -12.10 9.87
CA HIS A 69 17.66 -13.34 10.62
C HIS A 69 16.20 -13.51 11.04
N LEU A 70 15.66 -14.72 10.91
CA LEU A 70 14.37 -15.05 11.52
C LEU A 70 14.38 -14.81 13.03
N LEU A 71 13.22 -14.50 13.60
CA LEU A 71 13.05 -14.52 15.04
C LEU A 71 12.90 -15.98 15.52
N ALA A 72 13.87 -16.49 16.28
CA ALA A 72 13.96 -17.90 16.66
C ALA A 72 12.73 -18.38 17.44
N ARG A 73 12.26 -17.58 18.40
CA ARG A 73 11.09 -17.90 19.25
C ARG A 73 9.78 -17.94 18.46
N ARG A 74 9.67 -17.16 17.38
CA ARG A 74 8.50 -17.20 16.50
C ARG A 74 8.84 -16.87 15.05
N PRO A 75 9.33 -17.84 14.27
CA PRO A 75 9.80 -17.59 12.90
C PRO A 75 8.68 -17.20 11.93
N GLY A 76 7.41 -17.44 12.30
CA GLY A 76 6.24 -16.99 11.56
C GLY A 76 5.86 -15.52 11.78
N PHE A 77 6.38 -14.87 12.85
CA PHE A 77 6.09 -13.46 13.13
C PHE A 77 6.89 -12.53 12.23
N GLY A 78 8.18 -12.80 12.06
CA GLY A 78 9.06 -11.99 11.22
C GLY A 78 10.54 -12.34 11.37
N ALA A 79 11.35 -11.45 10.82
CA ALA A 79 12.80 -11.47 10.85
C ALA A 79 13.35 -10.11 11.28
N VAL A 80 14.66 -9.97 11.40
CA VAL A 80 15.33 -8.72 11.78
C VAL A 80 16.57 -8.51 10.92
N LEU A 81 16.72 -7.31 10.34
CA LEU A 81 17.93 -6.87 9.68
C LEU A 81 18.90 -6.35 10.74
N LEU A 82 20.06 -7.00 10.87
CA LEU A 82 21.08 -6.65 11.85
C LEU A 82 21.89 -5.44 11.40
N ASP A 83 22.06 -4.46 12.29
CA ASP A 83 22.77 -3.21 12.02
C ASP A 83 24.09 -3.14 12.79
N ALA A 84 24.00 -3.11 14.12
CA ALA A 84 25.13 -2.85 15.00
C ALA A 84 25.10 -3.80 16.21
N TRP A 85 26.30 -4.21 16.65
CA TRP A 85 26.48 -5.00 17.85
C TRP A 85 26.79 -4.11 19.06
N ASP A 86 26.00 -4.22 20.11
CA ASP A 86 26.28 -3.65 21.42
C ASP A 86 27.07 -4.66 22.26
N GLY A 87 28.39 -4.46 22.34
CA GLY A 87 29.28 -5.33 23.10
C GLY A 87 29.08 -5.25 24.62
N ALA A 88 28.56 -4.15 25.17
CA ALA A 88 28.33 -4.02 26.61
C ALA A 88 27.09 -4.82 27.03
N ARG A 89 26.04 -4.81 26.21
CA ARG A 89 24.80 -5.55 26.47
C ARG A 89 24.77 -6.94 25.86
N GLN A 90 25.75 -7.27 25.00
CA GLN A 90 25.80 -8.50 24.21
C GLN A 90 24.53 -8.67 23.36
N ARG A 91 24.11 -7.60 22.69
CA ARG A 91 22.86 -7.57 21.92
C ARG A 91 23.05 -6.91 20.56
N TRP A 92 22.32 -7.40 19.58
CA TRP A 92 22.21 -6.77 18.27
C TRP A 92 21.13 -5.70 18.27
N ARG A 93 21.43 -4.56 17.66
CA ARG A 93 20.45 -3.58 17.18
C ARG A 93 20.11 -3.90 15.73
N GLY A 94 18.85 -3.75 15.37
CA GLY A 94 18.38 -3.94 14.00
C GLY A 94 16.98 -3.40 13.79
N TRP A 95 16.37 -3.72 12.65
CA TRP A 95 14.99 -3.34 12.32
C TRP A 95 14.13 -4.55 12.02
N LEU A 96 12.86 -4.50 12.41
CA LEU A 96 11.90 -5.55 12.11
C LEU A 96 11.74 -5.73 10.58
N VAL A 97 11.72 -6.97 10.14
CA VAL A 97 11.52 -7.38 8.75
C VAL A 97 10.30 -8.28 8.65
N THR A 98 9.47 -8.03 7.65
CA THR A 98 8.19 -8.73 7.41
C THR A 98 8.07 -9.12 5.94
N PRO A 99 7.23 -10.10 5.58
CA PRO A 99 6.97 -10.42 4.16
C PRO A 99 5.95 -9.47 3.51
N ASP A 100 5.39 -8.51 4.27
CA ASP A 100 4.15 -7.82 3.91
C ASP A 100 4.40 -6.48 3.20
N THR A 101 5.00 -6.53 2.01
CA THR A 101 5.37 -5.33 1.22
C THR A 101 4.21 -4.39 0.90
N SER A 102 2.99 -4.89 0.84
CA SER A 102 1.76 -4.10 0.66
C SER A 102 1.52 -3.09 1.80
N TYR A 103 2.13 -3.31 2.97
CA TYR A 103 2.05 -2.43 4.13
C TYR A 103 3.19 -1.42 4.22
N ALA A 104 4.04 -1.33 3.20
CA ALA A 104 5.14 -0.36 3.18
C ALA A 104 4.62 1.07 3.41
N ASP A 105 5.32 1.80 4.26
CA ASP A 105 5.18 3.24 4.44
C ASP A 105 6.46 3.96 4.02
N ALA A 106 6.54 5.28 4.24
CA ALA A 106 7.71 6.08 3.87
C ALA A 106 9.01 5.71 4.63
N CYS A 107 8.91 4.96 5.73
CA CYS A 107 10.05 4.41 6.47
C CYS A 107 10.31 2.93 6.14
N GLY A 108 9.53 2.34 5.24
CA GLY A 108 9.72 0.97 4.79
C GLY A 108 10.78 0.88 3.70
N LEU A 109 11.72 -0.05 3.82
CA LEU A 109 12.62 -0.43 2.73
C LEU A 109 12.14 -1.76 2.14
N VAL A 110 11.68 -1.71 0.89
CA VAL A 110 11.24 -2.89 0.15
C VAL A 110 12.45 -3.66 -0.36
N VAL A 111 12.44 -4.98 -0.15
CA VAL A 111 13.45 -5.90 -0.67
C VAL A 111 13.25 -6.08 -2.17
N GLU A 112 14.32 -5.91 -2.91
CA GLU A 112 14.34 -5.89 -4.38
C GLU A 112 15.10 -7.11 -4.93
N GLU A 113 14.99 -7.36 -6.23
CA GLU A 113 15.76 -8.43 -6.89
C GLU A 113 17.27 -8.23 -6.78
N ARG A 114 17.74 -6.97 -6.76
CA ARG A 114 19.17 -6.64 -6.57
C ARG A 114 19.71 -7.02 -5.19
N ASP A 115 18.84 -7.28 -4.21
CA ASP A 115 19.25 -7.72 -2.87
C ASP A 115 19.54 -9.22 -2.84
N ALA A 116 19.17 -9.97 -3.90
CA ALA A 116 19.28 -11.42 -3.94
C ALA A 116 20.72 -11.92 -3.70
N PRO A 117 20.89 -13.08 -3.04
CA PRO A 117 19.84 -14.00 -2.59
C PRO A 117 19.14 -13.56 -1.28
N VAL A 118 17.80 -13.51 -1.30
CA VAL A 118 16.96 -13.24 -0.13
C VAL A 118 15.70 -14.12 -0.16
N ASP A 119 15.42 -14.78 0.96
CA ASP A 119 14.21 -15.56 1.18
C ASP A 119 12.97 -14.64 1.15
N PRO A 120 11.87 -15.00 0.44
CA PRO A 120 10.66 -14.17 0.34
C PRO A 120 9.98 -13.83 1.68
N ARG A 121 10.34 -14.48 2.79
CA ARG A 121 9.92 -14.09 4.14
C ARG A 121 10.48 -12.74 4.57
N ALA A 122 11.57 -12.30 3.96
CA ALA A 122 12.15 -10.98 4.11
C ALA A 122 11.75 -10.10 2.91
N GLY A 123 10.59 -9.43 3.00
CA GLY A 123 10.07 -8.59 1.92
C GLY A 123 10.15 -7.08 2.19
N LEU A 124 10.03 -6.69 3.46
CA LEU A 124 9.92 -5.30 3.89
C LEU A 124 10.64 -5.09 5.22
N VAL A 125 11.63 -4.21 5.24
CA VAL A 125 12.28 -3.73 6.47
C VAL A 125 11.54 -2.49 6.96
N LEU A 126 11.15 -2.47 8.23
CA LEU A 126 10.47 -1.35 8.87
C LEU A 126 11.50 -0.49 9.61
N CYS A 127 12.14 0.44 8.90
CA CYS A 127 13.28 1.21 9.42
C CYS A 127 12.93 2.13 10.60
N ASP A 128 11.64 2.36 10.87
CA ASP A 128 11.14 3.08 12.04
C ASP A 128 10.66 2.18 13.19
N MET A 129 10.92 0.87 13.10
CA MET A 129 10.72 -0.10 14.17
C MET A 129 12.07 -0.75 14.56
N PRO A 130 12.99 0.01 15.16
CA PRO A 130 14.26 -0.54 15.60
C PRO A 130 14.06 -1.39 16.86
N VAL A 131 14.78 -2.50 16.94
CA VAL A 131 14.70 -3.50 18.00
C VAL A 131 16.09 -3.89 18.49
N THR A 132 16.15 -4.40 19.71
CA THR A 132 17.35 -4.99 20.28
C THR A 132 17.10 -6.46 20.63
N LEU A 133 18.07 -7.34 20.38
CA LEU A 133 17.92 -8.80 20.46
C LEU A 133 19.19 -9.47 20.98
N ALA A 134 19.04 -10.55 21.75
CA ALA A 134 20.17 -11.41 22.05
C ALA A 134 20.48 -12.33 20.86
N VAL A 135 21.68 -12.91 20.82
CA VAL A 135 22.04 -13.92 19.79
C VAL A 135 21.09 -15.12 19.82
N THR A 136 20.59 -15.51 21.00
CA THR A 136 19.63 -16.60 21.19
C THR A 136 18.25 -16.31 20.61
N ASP A 137 17.94 -15.06 20.28
CA ASP A 137 16.68 -14.68 19.62
C ASP A 137 16.76 -14.80 18.09
N LEU A 138 17.95 -15.06 17.53
CA LEU A 138 18.21 -15.10 16.10
C LEU A 138 18.17 -16.53 15.56
N GLY A 139 17.36 -16.75 14.53
CA GLY A 139 17.24 -17.99 13.79
C GLY A 139 18.05 -17.98 12.50
N ALA A 140 17.62 -18.79 11.52
CA ALA A 140 18.28 -18.90 10.22
C ALA A 140 18.39 -17.54 9.51
N CYS A 141 19.55 -17.32 8.87
CA CYS A 141 19.76 -16.18 7.98
C CYS A 141 18.91 -16.35 6.70
N LEU A 142 18.17 -15.31 6.37
CA LEU A 142 17.28 -15.23 5.22
C LEU A 142 17.89 -14.48 4.03
N GLY A 143 18.91 -13.66 4.27
CA GLY A 143 19.44 -12.75 3.26
C GLY A 143 20.59 -11.92 3.83
N VAL A 144 21.41 -11.38 2.94
CA VAL A 144 22.54 -10.50 3.30
C VAL A 144 22.48 -9.25 2.44
N PHE A 145 22.22 -8.11 3.06
CA PHE A 145 22.26 -6.82 2.38
C PHE A 145 23.69 -6.36 2.14
N SER A 146 23.87 -5.65 1.02
CA SER A 146 25.08 -4.88 0.79
C SER A 146 25.22 -3.74 1.79
N GLN A 147 26.41 -3.15 1.89
CA GLN A 147 26.62 -1.99 2.76
C GLN A 147 25.76 -0.80 2.31
N GLU A 148 25.62 -0.57 1.01
CA GLU A 148 24.78 0.50 0.45
C GLU A 148 23.32 0.34 0.88
N ARG A 149 22.80 -0.89 0.83
CA ARG A 149 21.43 -1.19 1.26
C ARG A 149 21.24 -1.06 2.77
N LEU A 150 22.26 -1.40 3.57
CA LEU A 150 22.24 -1.15 5.00
C LEU A 150 22.28 0.36 5.32
N GLN A 151 23.04 1.15 4.55
CA GLN A 151 23.03 2.61 4.67
C GLN A 151 21.69 3.21 4.25
N ALA A 152 21.02 2.65 3.23
CA ALA A 152 19.66 3.03 2.86
C ALA A 152 18.69 2.84 4.04
N ALA A 153 18.77 1.73 4.77
CA ALA A 153 17.95 1.48 5.95
C ALA A 153 18.20 2.51 7.07
N ARG A 154 19.47 2.81 7.38
CA ARG A 154 19.86 3.86 8.33
C ARG A 154 19.35 5.23 7.91
N TRP A 155 19.47 5.54 6.62
CA TRP A 155 19.00 6.80 6.07
C TRP A 155 17.47 6.93 6.19
N LEU A 156 16.72 5.86 5.88
CA LEU A 156 15.26 5.84 5.99
C LEU A 156 14.73 5.91 7.42
N GLU A 157 15.46 5.35 8.39
CA GLU A 157 15.14 5.52 9.81
C GLU A 157 15.09 7.01 10.18
N LEU A 158 16.09 7.78 9.75
CA LEU A 158 16.24 9.19 10.08
C LEU A 158 15.31 10.10 9.26
N HIS A 159 15.15 9.81 7.97
CA HIS A 159 14.57 10.76 7.01
C HIS A 159 13.22 10.33 6.44
N GLY A 160 12.83 9.05 6.56
CA GLY A 160 11.61 8.53 5.93
C GLY A 160 10.35 9.27 6.36
N ARG A 161 10.29 9.71 7.63
CA ARG A 161 9.18 10.50 8.18
C ARG A 161 9.02 11.89 7.56
N ALA A 162 10.10 12.47 7.05
CA ALA A 162 10.09 13.80 6.44
C ALA A 162 9.56 13.78 4.99
N ASN A 163 9.25 12.61 4.44
CA ASN A 163 8.67 12.48 3.11
C ASN A 163 7.27 13.12 3.08
N GLY A 164 7.13 14.21 2.33
CA GLY A 164 5.89 14.99 2.21
C GLY A 164 4.94 14.51 1.10
N ALA A 165 5.15 13.31 0.53
CA ALA A 165 4.25 12.77 -0.49
C ALA A 165 2.83 12.51 0.08
N THR A 166 1.83 12.58 -0.79
CA THR A 166 0.45 12.22 -0.42
C THR A 166 0.37 10.76 -0.01
N SER A 167 -0.40 10.47 1.04
CA SER A 167 -0.63 9.11 1.48
C SER A 167 -1.44 8.32 0.43
N ALA A 168 -0.91 7.17 0.00
CA ALA A 168 -1.57 6.21 -0.86
C ALA A 168 -1.18 4.77 -0.43
N PRO A 169 -1.99 4.11 0.42
CA PRO A 169 -1.73 2.73 0.83
C PRO A 169 -1.62 1.76 -0.36
N GLY A 170 -0.72 0.77 -0.25
CA GLY A 170 -0.46 -0.21 -1.32
C GLY A 170 0.41 0.30 -2.48
N VAL A 171 0.79 1.59 -2.47
CA VAL A 171 1.67 2.17 -3.48
C VAL A 171 3.12 2.09 -3.02
N ILE A 172 3.97 1.50 -3.87
CA ILE A 172 5.41 1.55 -3.75
C ILE A 172 5.94 2.77 -4.51
N ALA A 173 6.74 3.58 -3.84
CA ALA A 173 7.36 4.79 -4.34
C ALA A 173 8.88 4.64 -4.36
N ARG A 174 9.52 5.36 -5.30
CA ARG A 174 10.98 5.50 -5.34
C ARG A 174 11.39 6.76 -4.58
N VAL A 175 12.32 6.60 -3.65
CA VAL A 175 12.94 7.69 -2.87
C VAL A 175 14.41 7.75 -3.26
N ALA A 176 14.89 8.94 -3.64
CA ALA A 176 16.31 9.14 -3.93
C ALA A 176 17.12 9.04 -2.64
N LEU A 177 18.28 8.41 -2.68
CA LEU A 177 19.23 8.38 -1.57
C LEU A 177 20.41 9.30 -1.90
N PRO A 178 21.24 9.67 -0.90
CA PRO A 178 22.53 10.31 -1.19
C PRO A 178 23.37 9.46 -2.14
N GLY A 179 24.12 10.10 -3.06
CA GLY A 179 25.03 9.41 -3.98
C GLY A 179 24.35 8.78 -5.20
N ASP A 180 23.29 9.39 -5.73
CA ASP A 180 22.56 8.97 -6.94
C ASP A 180 21.90 7.57 -6.88
N ASP A 181 21.79 6.96 -5.70
CA ASP A 181 21.05 5.71 -5.48
C ASP A 181 19.57 5.97 -5.14
N TYR A 182 18.80 4.89 -4.94
CA TYR A 182 17.40 4.94 -4.55
C TYR A 182 17.02 3.81 -3.62
N ALA A 183 15.93 4.02 -2.87
CA ALA A 183 15.19 2.98 -2.18
C ALA A 183 13.77 2.89 -2.73
N LEU A 184 13.22 1.68 -2.80
CA LEU A 184 11.79 1.48 -2.91
C LEU A 184 11.16 1.49 -1.51
N THR A 185 10.19 2.37 -1.32
CA THR A 185 9.47 2.57 -0.05
C THR A 185 7.96 2.56 -0.30
N GLY A 186 7.15 2.64 0.75
CA GLY A 186 5.75 3.04 0.59
C GLY A 186 5.58 4.56 0.57
N THR A 187 4.34 5.02 0.56
CA THR A 187 4.02 6.43 0.82
C THR A 187 3.90 6.71 2.32
N PRO A 188 3.91 7.99 2.76
CA PRO A 188 3.58 8.35 4.13
C PRO A 188 2.25 7.76 4.59
N LEU A 189 2.16 7.49 5.91
CA LEU A 189 0.92 7.09 6.55
C LEU A 189 -0.08 8.25 6.52
N SER A 190 -1.37 7.95 6.36
CA SER A 190 -2.40 8.98 6.44
C SER A 190 -2.49 9.54 7.86
N SER A 191 -2.67 10.86 7.98
CA SER A 191 -3.03 11.52 9.23
C SER A 191 -4.52 11.35 9.56
N GLU A 192 -5.33 10.89 8.61
CA GLU A 192 -6.76 10.68 8.80
C GLU A 192 -7.04 9.34 9.51
N LEU A 193 -7.65 9.44 10.70
CA LEU A 193 -7.94 8.29 11.54
C LEU A 193 -8.84 7.28 10.82
N GLY A 194 -8.48 6.00 10.86
CA GLY A 194 -9.29 4.89 10.34
C GLY A 194 -9.25 4.69 8.82
N LYS A 195 -8.57 5.55 8.05
CA LYS A 195 -8.47 5.41 6.59
C LYS A 195 -7.24 4.63 6.10
N ASP A 196 -6.26 4.44 6.96
CA ASP A 196 -5.01 3.75 6.61
C ASP A 196 -4.82 2.48 7.45
N GLY A 197 -5.11 1.33 6.84
CA GLY A 197 -4.95 0.01 7.46
C GLY A 197 -3.51 -0.30 7.88
N ARG A 198 -2.52 0.43 7.36
CA ARG A 198 -1.11 0.31 7.80
C ARG A 198 -0.93 0.78 9.23
N VAL A 199 -1.76 1.70 9.74
CA VAL A 199 -1.70 2.11 11.15
C VAL A 199 -2.04 0.95 12.08
N ALA A 200 -3.11 0.21 11.78
CA ALA A 200 -3.51 -0.97 12.54
C ALA A 200 -2.46 -2.09 12.43
N TYR A 201 -1.93 -2.33 11.22
CA TYR A 201 -0.82 -3.26 11.01
C TYR A 201 0.39 -2.94 11.92
N ARG A 202 0.78 -1.67 11.99
CA ARG A 202 1.91 -1.25 12.83
C ARG A 202 1.63 -1.43 14.32
N GLN A 203 0.38 -1.25 14.76
CA GLN A 203 -0.02 -1.53 16.13
C GLN A 203 0.08 -3.02 16.45
N LEU A 204 -0.41 -3.89 15.55
CA LEU A 204 -0.30 -5.35 15.70
C LEU A 204 1.18 -5.79 15.83
N LEU A 205 2.07 -5.26 14.99
CA LEU A 205 3.49 -5.58 15.09
C LEU A 205 4.11 -5.15 16.42
N ARG A 206 3.77 -3.95 16.93
CA ARG A 206 4.24 -3.51 18.25
C ARG A 206 3.74 -4.42 19.37
N GLN A 207 2.47 -4.84 19.31
CA GLN A 207 1.91 -5.80 20.27
C GLN A 207 2.64 -7.15 20.19
N GLY A 208 2.93 -7.64 18.98
CA GLY A 208 3.71 -8.87 18.80
C GLY A 208 5.12 -8.78 19.36
N LEU A 209 5.82 -7.66 19.14
CA LEU A 209 7.13 -7.42 19.74
C LEU A 209 7.07 -7.41 21.27
N GLN A 210 6.04 -6.78 21.85
CA GLN A 210 5.81 -6.79 23.30
C GLN A 210 5.55 -8.20 23.84
N GLN A 211 4.69 -8.99 23.18
CA GLN A 211 4.40 -10.38 23.57
C GLN A 211 5.63 -11.28 23.47
N LEU A 212 6.47 -11.06 22.46
CA LEU A 212 7.76 -11.75 22.31
C LEU A 212 8.85 -11.22 23.25
N GLN A 213 8.56 -10.19 24.04
CA GLN A 213 9.52 -9.53 24.92
C GLN A 213 10.77 -9.04 24.16
N ILE A 214 10.57 -8.58 22.93
CA ILE A 214 11.61 -7.96 22.12
C ILE A 214 11.61 -6.48 22.43
N ALA A 215 12.70 -6.01 23.04
CA ALA A 215 12.83 -4.62 23.44
C ALA A 215 12.99 -3.70 22.21
N PRO A 216 12.22 -2.59 22.14
CA PRO A 216 12.50 -1.55 21.15
C PRO A 216 13.91 -0.99 21.39
N ALA A 217 14.58 -0.59 20.32
CA ALA A 217 15.81 0.19 20.43
C ALA A 217 15.47 1.69 20.40
N ASP A 218 16.35 2.51 20.96
CA ASP A 218 16.24 3.95 20.77
C ASP A 218 16.46 4.26 19.27
N ALA A 219 15.57 5.10 18.75
CA ALA A 219 15.72 5.63 17.40
C ALA A 219 16.97 6.50 17.36
N THR A 220 17.76 6.36 16.31
CA THR A 220 18.92 7.22 16.09
C THR A 220 18.39 8.65 15.86
N ALA A 221 18.87 9.63 16.62
CA ALA A 221 18.36 10.99 16.51
C ALA A 221 18.78 11.62 15.15
N PRO A 222 17.85 12.25 14.40
CA PRO A 222 18.21 12.90 13.15
C PRO A 222 18.95 14.22 13.39
N PRO A 223 20.01 14.54 12.63
CA PRO A 223 20.42 15.93 12.47
C PRO A 223 19.37 16.70 11.65
N VAL A 224 19.31 18.02 11.92
CA VAL A 224 18.38 19.07 11.44
C VAL A 224 17.60 18.80 10.13
N LYS A 225 16.28 19.10 10.18
CA LYS A 225 15.27 18.97 9.11
C LYS A 225 15.66 19.69 7.81
N VAL A 226 16.01 18.92 6.77
CA VAL A 226 15.93 19.38 5.37
C VAL A 226 14.70 18.71 4.74
N PRO A 227 13.71 19.48 4.21
CA PRO A 227 12.53 18.89 3.60
C PRO A 227 12.92 18.14 2.33
N MET A 228 12.44 16.90 2.20
CA MET A 228 12.77 16.04 1.07
C MET A 228 11.55 15.76 0.19
N GLN A 229 11.75 15.90 -1.12
CA GLN A 229 10.72 15.72 -2.13
C GLN A 229 10.98 14.42 -2.90
N ALA A 230 9.98 13.53 -2.95
CA ALA A 230 10.04 12.32 -3.74
C ALA A 230 10.18 12.67 -5.24
N ALA A 231 11.23 12.16 -5.90
CA ALA A 231 11.58 12.55 -7.26
C ALA A 231 10.50 12.23 -8.32
N ASN A 232 9.54 11.34 -8.02
CA ASN A 232 8.53 10.87 -8.99
C ASN A 232 7.06 11.02 -8.56
N SER A 233 6.73 11.81 -7.54
CA SER A 233 5.31 12.09 -7.22
C SER A 233 4.61 12.89 -8.33
N SER A 234 5.36 13.55 -9.21
CA SER A 234 4.81 14.51 -10.18
C SER A 234 4.53 13.95 -11.57
N ARG A 235 4.99 12.75 -11.96
CA ARG A 235 4.73 12.21 -13.32
C ARG A 235 3.47 11.33 -13.41
N TRP A 236 3.20 10.53 -12.38
CA TRP A 236 1.96 9.73 -12.31
C TRP A 236 0.74 10.58 -11.90
N LEU A 237 0.94 11.55 -11.01
CA LEU A 237 -0.13 12.46 -10.59
C LEU A 237 -0.53 13.44 -11.71
N LYS A 238 0.40 13.86 -12.59
CA LYS A 238 0.09 14.75 -13.72
C LYS A 238 -0.77 14.10 -14.80
N LEU A 239 -0.68 12.79 -15.00
CA LEU A 239 -1.57 12.07 -15.93
C LEU A 239 -2.99 11.95 -15.38
N VAL A 240 -3.18 11.82 -14.07
CA VAL A 240 -4.51 11.69 -13.44
C VAL A 240 -5.17 13.04 -13.15
N THR A 241 -4.38 14.07 -12.79
CA THR A 241 -4.90 15.43 -12.54
C THR A 241 -5.13 16.25 -13.82
N ALA A 242 -4.42 15.98 -14.92
CA ALA A 242 -4.67 16.66 -16.20
C ALA A 242 -6.04 16.30 -16.79
N VAL A 243 -6.52 15.06 -16.61
CA VAL A 243 -7.85 14.61 -17.06
C VAL A 243 -8.97 15.28 -16.25
N ALA A 244 -8.78 15.49 -14.95
CA ALA A 244 -9.77 16.18 -14.11
C ALA A 244 -9.81 17.70 -14.37
N ALA A 245 -8.65 18.34 -14.59
CA ALA A 245 -8.57 19.79 -14.80
C ALA A 245 -9.05 20.23 -16.20
N SER A 246 -8.79 19.44 -17.24
CA SER A 246 -9.21 19.78 -18.61
C SER A 246 -10.71 19.60 -18.86
N VAL A 247 -11.40 18.77 -18.08
CA VAL A 247 -12.87 18.64 -18.12
C VAL A 247 -13.57 19.80 -17.40
N MET A 248 -12.98 20.37 -16.34
CA MET A 248 -13.58 21.51 -15.63
C MET A 248 -13.38 22.87 -16.31
N VAL A 249 -12.25 23.10 -17.00
CA VAL A 249 -11.97 24.41 -17.62
C VAL A 249 -12.77 24.67 -18.90
N VAL A 250 -13.26 23.63 -19.58
CA VAL A 250 -14.11 23.82 -20.77
C VAL A 250 -15.56 24.17 -20.41
N GLN A 251 -16.00 23.91 -19.16
CA GLN A 251 -17.35 24.26 -18.70
C GLN A 251 -17.50 25.72 -18.26
N SER A 252 -16.42 26.42 -17.88
CA SER A 252 -16.48 27.84 -17.50
C SER A 252 -16.49 28.79 -18.70
N ALA A 253 -16.12 28.34 -19.90
CA ALA A 253 -16.20 29.14 -21.13
C ALA A 253 -17.62 29.22 -21.72
N TRP A 254 -18.55 28.35 -21.31
CA TRP A 254 -19.95 28.40 -21.74
C TRP A 254 -20.84 29.33 -20.89
N LEU A 255 -20.29 29.92 -19.83
CA LEU A 255 -20.99 30.85 -18.92
C LEU A 255 -21.00 32.33 -19.40
N PHE A 256 -20.34 32.66 -20.52
CA PHE A 256 -20.22 34.05 -21.00
C PHE A 256 -20.72 34.31 -22.44
N LEU A 257 -21.50 33.39 -23.03
CA LEU A 257 -22.22 33.68 -24.27
C LEU A 257 -23.62 34.25 -23.96
N PRO A 258 -23.97 35.44 -24.47
CA PRO A 258 -25.20 36.13 -24.10
C PRO A 258 -26.41 35.44 -24.73
N LYS A 259 -27.43 35.13 -23.92
CA LYS A 259 -28.77 34.79 -24.41
C LYS A 259 -29.65 36.03 -24.31
N GLU A 260 -30.06 36.51 -25.47
CA GLU A 260 -31.19 37.43 -25.61
C GLU A 260 -32.49 36.74 -25.12
N GLY A 261 -33.33 37.54 -24.46
CA GLY A 261 -34.74 37.27 -24.27
C GLY A 261 -35.09 36.44 -23.03
N ALA A 262 -35.46 37.13 -21.94
CA ALA A 262 -36.81 37.06 -21.38
C ALA A 262 -36.89 37.76 -20.01
N VAL A 263 -37.55 38.92 -20.04
CA VAL A 263 -38.59 39.43 -19.12
C VAL A 263 -38.32 39.45 -17.61
N VAL A 264 -38.37 40.69 -17.11
CA VAL A 264 -38.36 41.20 -15.73
C VAL A 264 -39.52 40.64 -14.89
N GLY A 265 -39.22 40.22 -13.66
CA GLY A 265 -40.18 39.94 -12.59
C GLY A 265 -39.53 40.17 -11.22
N ASN A 266 -40.10 41.08 -10.45
CA ASN A 266 -39.51 41.77 -9.30
C ASN A 266 -39.05 40.90 -8.12
N ALA A 267 -38.04 41.43 -7.44
CA ALA A 267 -37.49 40.97 -6.18
C ALA A 267 -38.44 41.18 -5.00
N GLU A 268 -38.56 40.16 -4.15
CA GLU A 268 -38.83 40.34 -2.72
C GLU A 268 -37.83 39.55 -1.90
N PHE A 269 -37.03 40.29 -1.14
CA PHE A 269 -36.12 39.81 -0.12
C PHE A 269 -36.93 39.24 1.06
N ARG A 270 -36.64 37.99 1.46
CA ARG A 270 -36.93 37.55 2.84
C ARG A 270 -35.79 36.71 3.38
N ASN A 271 -35.11 37.28 4.37
CA ASN A 271 -33.99 36.70 5.13
C ASN A 271 -34.39 35.38 5.81
N GLY A 272 -33.50 34.39 5.73
CA GLY A 272 -33.56 33.14 6.49
C GLY A 272 -32.48 32.14 6.06
N ALA A 273 -31.27 32.28 6.58
CA ALA A 273 -30.24 31.23 6.57
C ALA A 273 -30.61 30.11 7.57
N PRO A 274 -30.03 28.88 7.50
CA PRO A 274 -28.90 28.46 6.68
C PRO A 274 -29.21 27.33 5.67
N GLN A 275 -28.47 27.38 4.56
CA GLN A 275 -28.60 26.59 3.34
C GLN A 275 -28.49 25.07 3.54
N GLY A 276 -29.51 24.39 3.00
CA GLY A 276 -29.52 22.97 2.72
C GLY A 276 -28.72 22.59 1.47
N SER A 277 -28.27 21.35 1.48
CA SER A 277 -27.69 20.58 0.37
C SER A 277 -28.66 20.45 -0.80
N GLY A 278 -28.34 21.05 -1.95
CA GLY A 278 -28.98 20.72 -3.22
C GLY A 278 -28.46 19.36 -3.73
N VAL A 279 -29.29 18.31 -3.63
CA VAL A 279 -28.97 16.99 -4.18
C VAL A 279 -29.55 16.92 -5.59
N GLU A 280 -28.67 16.92 -6.60
CA GLU A 280 -29.05 16.68 -8.00
C GLU A 280 -29.70 15.30 -8.17
N SER A 281 -30.93 15.28 -8.70
CA SER A 281 -31.75 14.10 -8.92
C SER A 281 -31.39 13.43 -10.27
N GLY A 282 -30.68 12.30 -10.23
CA GLY A 282 -30.41 11.45 -11.39
C GLY A 282 -29.95 10.06 -10.96
N MET A 283 -29.92 9.09 -11.88
CA MET A 283 -29.47 7.74 -11.58
C MET A 283 -27.94 7.72 -11.55
N ARG A 284 -27.36 7.35 -10.40
CA ARG A 284 -25.92 7.23 -10.22
C ARG A 284 -25.53 5.78 -10.42
N THR A 285 -24.60 5.53 -11.32
CA THR A 285 -24.11 4.18 -11.63
C THR A 285 -22.62 4.15 -11.44
N ARG A 286 -22.13 3.08 -10.80
CA ARG A 286 -20.70 2.92 -10.54
C ARG A 286 -20.08 2.12 -11.68
N VAL A 287 -19.08 2.71 -12.33
CA VAL A 287 -18.46 2.14 -13.54
C VAL A 287 -16.95 2.07 -13.40
N LEU A 288 -16.35 1.03 -13.94
CA LEU A 288 -14.89 0.91 -14.04
C LEU A 288 -14.50 0.92 -15.51
N PHE A 289 -13.56 1.78 -15.89
CA PHE A 289 -13.03 1.82 -17.25
C PHE A 289 -11.88 0.83 -17.41
N ARG A 290 -11.71 0.30 -18.62
CA ARG A 290 -10.56 -0.55 -18.96
C ARG A 290 -9.26 0.23 -18.81
N ALA A 291 -8.21 -0.44 -18.35
CA ALA A 291 -6.92 0.19 -18.07
C ALA A 291 -6.26 0.77 -19.33
N GLU A 292 -6.56 0.18 -20.49
CA GLU A 292 -6.08 0.57 -21.81
C GLU A 292 -7.00 1.58 -22.53
N ALA A 293 -8.16 1.93 -21.97
CA ALA A 293 -9.07 2.88 -22.61
C ALA A 293 -8.47 4.30 -22.56
N THR A 294 -8.35 4.92 -23.73
CA THR A 294 -7.82 6.29 -23.84
C THR A 294 -8.86 7.31 -23.38
N GLU A 295 -8.39 8.49 -22.97
CA GLU A 295 -9.27 9.58 -22.54
C GLU A 295 -10.26 9.99 -23.64
N ALA A 296 -9.82 10.00 -24.90
CA ALA A 296 -10.66 10.31 -26.04
C ALA A 296 -11.82 9.30 -26.18
N GLU A 297 -11.53 8.01 -26.03
CA GLU A 297 -12.54 6.94 -26.10
C GLU A 297 -13.56 7.03 -24.96
N ILE A 298 -13.10 7.29 -23.73
CA ILE A 298 -13.97 7.46 -22.56
C ILE A 298 -14.89 8.68 -22.75
N ARG A 299 -14.33 9.80 -23.24
CA ARG A 299 -15.08 11.03 -23.48
C ARG A 299 -16.13 10.85 -24.57
N THR A 300 -15.76 10.28 -25.71
CA THR A 300 -16.70 9.98 -26.81
C THR A 300 -17.82 9.06 -26.33
N TRP A 301 -17.50 8.07 -25.48
CA TRP A 301 -18.49 7.18 -24.91
C TRP A 301 -19.45 7.89 -23.93
N LEU A 302 -18.94 8.69 -22.99
CA LEU A 302 -19.77 9.45 -22.04
C LEU A 302 -20.71 10.43 -22.76
N GLN A 303 -20.21 11.09 -23.81
CA GLN A 303 -21.01 11.98 -24.66
C GLN A 303 -22.10 11.21 -25.41
N ARG A 304 -21.75 10.07 -26.01
CA ARG A 304 -22.71 9.20 -26.71
C ARG A 304 -23.82 8.70 -25.77
N GLU A 305 -23.45 8.33 -24.55
CA GLU A 305 -24.40 7.78 -23.57
C GLU A 305 -25.10 8.84 -22.70
N GLN A 306 -24.76 10.12 -22.87
CA GLN A 306 -25.27 11.26 -22.10
C GLN A 306 -25.07 11.08 -20.58
N LEU A 307 -23.83 10.73 -20.19
CA LEU A 307 -23.44 10.46 -18.81
C LEU A 307 -22.44 11.51 -18.33
N GLU A 308 -22.57 11.89 -17.06
CA GLU A 308 -21.67 12.85 -16.41
C GLU A 308 -20.91 12.15 -15.28
N ILE A 309 -19.58 12.29 -15.20
CA ILE A 309 -18.85 11.79 -14.03
C ILE A 309 -19.11 12.75 -12.87
N VAL A 310 -19.72 12.25 -11.79
CA VAL A 310 -20.06 13.04 -10.60
C VAL A 310 -19.20 12.72 -9.39
N ALA A 311 -18.49 11.58 -9.40
CA ALA A 311 -17.50 11.25 -8.38
C ALA A 311 -16.49 10.21 -8.88
N GLY A 312 -15.34 10.13 -8.21
CA GLY A 312 -14.31 9.11 -8.46
C GLY A 312 -13.01 9.66 -9.06
N PRO A 313 -11.99 8.80 -9.25
CA PRO A 313 -12.02 7.36 -8.94
C PRO A 313 -12.02 7.07 -7.43
N ASP A 314 -12.75 6.04 -7.00
CA ASP A 314 -12.75 5.55 -5.62
C ASP A 314 -11.59 4.59 -5.33
N THR A 315 -11.54 4.03 -4.11
CA THR A 315 -10.46 3.13 -3.66
C THR A 315 -10.30 1.85 -4.48
N LEU A 316 -11.28 1.51 -5.34
CA LEU A 316 -11.23 0.38 -6.27
C LEU A 316 -11.03 0.82 -7.74
N GLY A 317 -10.79 2.12 -7.99
CA GLY A 317 -10.62 2.67 -9.34
C GLY A 317 -11.92 2.90 -10.10
N ALA A 318 -13.07 2.86 -9.43
CA ALA A 318 -14.37 3.06 -10.07
C ALA A 318 -14.83 4.52 -10.01
N PHE A 319 -15.54 4.94 -11.05
CA PHE A 319 -16.14 6.26 -11.20
C PHE A 319 -17.65 6.17 -10.98
N THR A 320 -18.23 7.19 -10.38
CA THR A 320 -19.69 7.35 -10.32
C THR A 320 -20.11 8.24 -11.47
N VAL A 321 -20.90 7.70 -12.39
CA VAL A 321 -21.53 8.45 -13.46
C VAL A 321 -23.00 8.72 -13.14
N LEU A 322 -23.48 9.90 -13.47
CA LEU A 322 -24.86 10.33 -13.34
C LEU A 322 -25.50 10.29 -14.73
N SER A 323 -26.61 9.59 -14.84
CA SER A 323 -27.54 9.74 -15.94
C SER A 323 -28.74 10.59 -15.51
N ARG A 324 -29.10 11.57 -16.33
CA ARG A 324 -30.34 12.34 -16.16
C ARG A 324 -31.59 11.51 -16.51
N ASN A 325 -31.42 10.41 -17.25
CA ASN A 325 -32.48 9.47 -17.57
C ASN A 325 -32.52 8.34 -16.53
N ARG A 326 -33.58 8.30 -15.71
CA ARG A 326 -33.75 7.33 -14.60
C ARG A 326 -33.99 5.88 -15.06
N GLN A 327 -34.22 5.64 -16.35
CA GLN A 327 -34.41 4.30 -16.91
C GLN A 327 -33.21 3.84 -17.77
N LYS A 328 -32.09 4.57 -17.72
CA LYS A 328 -30.91 4.26 -18.53
C LYS A 328 -30.22 2.99 -18.03
N VAL A 329 -30.18 1.96 -18.87
CA VAL A 329 -29.36 0.75 -18.65
C VAL A 329 -28.07 0.90 -19.46
N LEU A 330 -26.92 0.74 -18.79
CA LEU A 330 -25.63 0.83 -19.46
C LEU A 330 -25.35 -0.42 -20.30
N PRO A 331 -24.78 -0.27 -21.52
CA PRO A 331 -24.46 -1.40 -22.38
C PRO A 331 -23.35 -2.26 -21.75
N PRO A 332 -23.42 -3.60 -21.85
CA PRO A 332 -22.43 -4.50 -21.25
C PRO A 332 -21.01 -4.28 -21.83
N PRO A 333 -19.95 -4.63 -21.08
CA PRO A 333 -18.56 -4.55 -21.55
C PRO A 333 -18.35 -5.27 -22.89
N GLY A 334 -17.62 -4.67 -23.83
CA GLY A 334 -17.41 -5.24 -25.17
C GLY A 334 -16.59 -4.36 -26.12
N PRO A 335 -16.36 -4.79 -27.38
CA PRO A 335 -15.59 -4.02 -28.37
C PRO A 335 -16.23 -2.65 -28.64
N GLY A 336 -15.46 -1.57 -28.50
CA GLY A 336 -15.98 -0.19 -28.64
C GLY A 336 -16.72 0.35 -27.40
N ASN A 337 -16.68 -0.37 -26.27
CA ASN A 337 -17.14 0.08 -24.96
C ASN A 337 -15.93 0.18 -24.01
N PRO A 338 -15.60 1.38 -23.49
CA PRO A 338 -14.46 1.55 -22.59
C PRO A 338 -14.71 0.98 -21.18
N LEU A 339 -15.90 0.45 -20.90
CA LEU A 339 -16.24 -0.17 -19.62
C LEU A 339 -15.61 -1.55 -19.45
N ALA A 340 -15.03 -1.77 -18.27
CA ALA A 340 -14.56 -3.07 -17.80
C ALA A 340 -15.62 -3.77 -16.93
N VAL A 341 -16.33 -3.02 -16.06
CA VAL A 341 -17.37 -3.55 -15.16
C VAL A 341 -18.42 -2.46 -14.93
N ILE A 342 -19.70 -2.87 -14.89
CA ILE A 342 -20.83 -2.03 -14.45
C ILE A 342 -21.32 -2.58 -13.12
N ASN A 343 -21.28 -1.77 -12.07
CA ASN A 343 -21.96 -2.06 -10.82
C ASN A 343 -23.16 -1.11 -10.72
N PRO A 344 -24.40 -1.63 -10.77
CA PRO A 344 -25.61 -0.81 -10.76
C PRO A 344 -25.73 0.09 -9.53
#